data_AF-A0A8J7YN03-F1
#
_entry.id   AF-A0A8J7YN03-F1
#
_cell.length_a   1.000
_cell.length_b   1.000
_cell.length_c   1.000
_cell.angle_alpha   90.00
_cell.angle_beta   90.00
_cell.angle_gamma   90.00
#
_symmetry.space_group_name_H-M   'P 1'
#
loop_
_entity.id
_entity.type
_entity.pdbx_description
1 polymer ?
#
loop_
_entity_poly.entity_id
_entity_poly.type
_entity_poly.pdbx_seq_one_letter_code
_entity_poly.pdbx_strand_id
1 'polypeptide(L)'
;MKQSEDTERTEHTTYLSFSRDEWRKLRNSTPLTLSSPDLERIRGINESISIEEVEDIYLPLSRLLQLYYGGSRHLYEARRTFLGKGDDRVPFIIGMAGSVAVGKSTTARLLKLLIAGWPGSPRVELMPTDGFLYPNRELERRGILN
;
A
#
# COMPACT_ATOMS: atom_id res chain seq x y z
N MET A 1 25.26 41.62 -25.54
CA MET A 1 24.15 41.07 -26.35
C MET A 1 24.58 39.74 -26.97
N LYS A 2 24.36 38.63 -26.25
CA LYS A 2 23.86 37.35 -26.79
C LYS A 2 23.49 36.47 -25.59
N GLN A 3 22.19 36.34 -25.40
CA GLN A 3 21.57 35.44 -24.45
C GLN A 3 21.99 33.99 -24.77
N SER A 4 22.27 33.21 -23.74
CA SER A 4 22.03 31.78 -23.73
C SER A 4 21.07 31.52 -22.59
N GLU A 5 19.78 31.65 -22.92
CA GLU A 5 18.65 31.21 -22.09
C GLU A 5 18.71 29.68 -21.98
N ASP A 6 19.24 29.19 -20.87
CA ASP A 6 18.93 27.82 -20.43
C ASP A 6 17.45 27.80 -20.05
N THR A 7 16.64 27.41 -21.03
CA THR A 7 15.22 27.14 -20.85
C THR A 7 15.09 25.92 -19.94
N GLU A 8 14.84 26.16 -18.64
CA GLU A 8 14.35 25.13 -17.72
C GLU A 8 13.04 24.55 -18.29
N ARG A 9 13.16 23.43 -19.00
CA ARG A 9 12.01 22.59 -19.32
C ARG A 9 11.53 22.00 -17.99
N THR A 10 10.47 22.56 -17.44
CA THR A 10 9.76 21.94 -16.32
C THR A 10 9.14 20.65 -16.85
N GLU A 11 9.82 19.51 -16.66
CA GLU A 11 9.23 18.21 -16.98
C GLU A 11 8.02 17.99 -16.07
N HIS A 12 6.83 18.06 -16.65
CA HIS A 12 5.59 17.75 -15.93
C HIS A 12 5.53 16.24 -15.68
N THR A 13 5.91 15.83 -14.47
CA THR A 13 5.78 14.44 -14.01
C THR A 13 4.38 14.20 -13.43
N THR A 14 3.78 13.04 -13.71
CA THR A 14 2.51 12.60 -13.10
C THR A 14 2.67 12.16 -11.64
N TYR A 15 3.91 12.12 -11.15
CA TYR A 15 4.25 11.66 -9.81
C TYR A 15 4.61 12.84 -8.90
N LEU A 16 4.22 12.72 -7.64
CA LEU A 16 4.73 13.57 -6.58
C LEU A 16 5.93 12.86 -5.93
N SER A 17 7.05 13.55 -5.88
CA SER A 17 8.27 13.08 -5.24
C SER A 17 8.40 13.69 -3.86
N PHE A 18 8.78 12.87 -2.88
CA PHE A 18 9.00 13.30 -1.51
C PHE A 18 10.34 12.75 -1.02
N SER A 19 11.12 13.60 -0.38
CA SER A 19 12.16 13.13 0.54
C SER A 19 11.54 12.44 1.75
N ARG A 20 12.33 11.62 2.46
CA ARG A 20 11.89 10.97 3.70
C ARG A 20 11.40 11.99 4.74
N ASP A 21 12.07 13.14 4.82
CA ASP A 21 11.71 14.21 5.76
C ASP A 21 10.38 14.90 5.44
N GLU A 22 10.08 15.09 4.15
CA GLU A 22 8.78 15.61 3.73
C GLU A 22 7.67 14.59 3.96
N TRP A 23 7.93 13.31 3.64
CA TRP A 23 6.97 12.23 3.77
C TRP A 23 6.55 12.01 5.23
N ARG A 24 7.50 11.92 6.17
CA ARG A 24 7.19 11.66 7.58
C ARG A 24 6.33 12.76 8.22
N LYS A 25 6.43 14.01 7.75
CA LYS A 25 5.62 15.13 8.27
C LYS A 25 4.13 14.97 7.96
N LEU A 26 3.77 14.17 6.95
CA LEU A 26 2.37 13.89 6.59
C LEU A 26 1.64 13.06 7.68
N ARG A 27 2.37 12.49 8.65
CA ARG A 27 1.82 11.83 9.84
C ARG A 27 0.99 12.76 10.72
N ASN A 28 1.35 14.04 10.82
CA ASN A 28 0.94 14.95 11.91
C ASN A 28 -0.57 15.20 12.05
N SER A 29 -1.39 14.72 11.12
CA SER A 29 -2.84 14.90 11.10
C SER A 29 -3.63 13.63 11.44
N THR A 30 -2.99 12.52 11.88
CA THR A 30 -3.70 11.28 12.23
C THR A 30 -3.19 10.62 13.52
N PRO A 31 -4.07 10.32 14.51
CA PRO A 31 -3.74 9.58 15.71
C PRO A 31 -3.68 8.05 15.44
N LEU A 32 -2.96 7.62 14.40
CA LEU A 32 -2.58 6.21 14.27
C LEU A 32 -1.46 5.94 15.28
N THR A 33 -1.85 5.79 16.55
CA THR A 33 -0.95 5.39 17.62
C THR A 33 -0.77 3.88 17.56
N LEU A 34 0.46 3.43 17.31
CA LEU A 34 0.82 2.03 17.49
C LEU A 34 0.69 1.70 18.98
N SER A 35 -0.19 0.77 19.34
CA SER A 35 -0.24 0.28 20.71
C SER A 35 0.96 -0.63 21.00
N SER A 36 1.32 -0.83 22.27
CA SER A 36 2.40 -1.77 22.63
C SER A 36 2.19 -3.18 22.04
N PRO A 37 0.97 -3.75 22.04
CA PRO A 37 0.68 -5.00 21.32
C PRO A 37 0.93 -4.93 19.80
N ASP A 38 0.68 -3.78 19.17
CA ASP A 38 0.97 -3.62 17.74
C ASP A 38 2.46 -3.59 17.47
N LEU A 39 3.25 -2.93 18.35
CA LEU A 39 4.70 -2.93 18.25
C LEU A 39 5.31 -4.34 18.39
N GLU A 40 4.79 -5.16 19.30
CA GLU A 40 5.21 -6.57 19.43
C GLU A 40 4.86 -7.39 18.19
N ARG A 41 3.66 -7.19 17.62
CA ARG A 41 3.28 -7.84 16.35
C ARG A 41 4.15 -7.39 15.20
N ILE A 42 4.49 -6.11 15.12
CA ILE A 42 5.41 -5.56 14.10
C ILE A 42 6.78 -6.22 14.21
N ARG A 43 7.34 -6.28 15.43
CA ARG A 43 8.62 -6.96 15.69
C ARG A 43 8.58 -8.43 15.29
N GLY A 44 7.46 -9.12 15.53
CA GLY A 44 7.26 -10.50 15.11
C GLY A 44 7.09 -10.72 13.59
N ILE A 45 6.79 -9.69 12.80
CA ILE A 45 6.64 -9.80 11.34
C ILE A 45 8.01 -9.87 10.64
N ASN A 46 9.01 -9.15 11.17
CA ASN A 46 10.38 -9.16 10.68
C ASN A 46 11.33 -8.43 11.65
N GLU A 47 12.45 -9.06 12.04
CA GLU A 47 13.49 -8.44 12.87
C GLU A 47 14.16 -7.23 12.19
N SER A 48 14.04 -7.08 10.86
CA SER A 48 14.75 -6.04 10.11
C SER A 48 14.01 -4.70 9.95
N ILE A 49 12.73 -4.59 10.33
CA ILE A 49 12.02 -3.29 10.23
C ILE A 49 12.14 -2.56 11.55
N SER A 50 12.71 -1.36 11.54
CA SER A 50 12.80 -0.51 12.72
C SER A 50 11.48 0.21 13.00
N ILE A 51 11.23 0.56 14.27
CA ILE A 51 10.02 1.31 14.64
C ILE A 51 10.00 2.67 13.92
N GLU A 52 11.16 3.30 13.79
CA GLU A 52 11.33 4.57 13.09
C GLU A 52 10.93 4.45 11.61
N GLU A 53 11.24 3.33 10.95
CA GLU A 53 10.79 3.09 9.58
C GLU A 53 9.26 2.94 9.50
N VAL A 54 8.64 2.26 10.47
CA VAL A 54 7.17 2.17 10.56
C VAL A 54 6.57 3.56 10.71
N GLU A 55 7.11 4.37 11.61
CA GLU A 55 6.59 5.70 11.89
C GLU A 55 6.79 6.68 10.73
N ASP A 56 7.98 6.69 10.13
CA ASP A 56 8.34 7.65 9.08
C ASP A 56 7.69 7.31 7.74
N ILE A 57 7.58 6.01 7.41
CA ILE A 57 7.21 5.57 6.06
C ILE A 57 5.82 4.96 6.03
N TYR A 58 5.57 3.96 6.88
CA TYR A 58 4.39 3.12 6.77
C TYR A 58 3.14 3.73 7.40
N LEU A 59 3.27 4.53 8.47
CA LEU A 59 2.12 5.25 9.04
C LEU A 59 1.55 6.30 8.05
N PRO A 60 2.35 7.20 7.43
CA PRO A 60 1.83 8.09 6.40
C PRO A 60 1.24 7.35 5.19
N LEU A 61 1.88 6.26 4.75
CA LEU A 61 1.35 5.43 3.66
C LEU A 61 0.00 4.80 4.01
N SER A 62 -0.13 4.24 5.21
CA SER A 62 -1.38 3.69 5.73
C SER A 62 -2.48 4.74 5.74
N ARG A 63 -2.18 5.97 6.18
CA ARG A 63 -3.13 7.09 6.12
C ARG A 63 -3.54 7.44 4.69
N LEU A 64 -2.59 7.51 3.76
CA LEU A 64 -2.91 7.78 2.37
C LEU A 64 -3.85 6.71 1.80
N LEU A 65 -3.55 5.43 2.05
CA LEU A 65 -4.41 4.31 1.65
C LEU A 65 -5.81 4.40 2.28
N GLN A 66 -5.93 4.87 3.52
CA GLN A 66 -7.21 5.09 4.18
C GLN A 66 -8.05 6.17 3.47
N LEU A 67 -7.42 7.24 2.98
CA LEU A 67 -8.09 8.27 2.19
C LEU A 67 -8.61 7.71 0.87
N TYR A 68 -7.79 6.92 0.15
CA TYR A 68 -8.22 6.23 -1.06
C TYR A 68 -9.37 5.24 -0.82
N TYR A 69 -9.28 4.46 0.25
CA TYR A 69 -10.33 3.53 0.66
C TYR A 69 -11.66 4.26 0.94
N GLY A 70 -11.61 5.33 1.73
CA GLY A 70 -12.80 6.14 2.05
C GLY A 70 -13.41 6.79 0.80
N GLY A 71 -12.58 7.40 -0.05
CA GLY A 71 -13.04 8.02 -1.30
C GLY A 71 -13.65 7.01 -2.27
N SER A 72 -13.01 5.86 -2.45
CA SER A 72 -13.51 4.78 -3.30
C SER A 72 -14.85 4.25 -2.81
N ARG A 73 -15.01 4.06 -1.49
CA ARG A 73 -16.30 3.67 -0.90
C ARG A 73 -17.37 4.73 -1.10
N HIS A 74 -17.06 6.00 -0.87
CA HIS A 74 -18.03 7.08 -1.06
C HIS A 74 -18.52 7.15 -2.52
N LEU A 75 -17.59 7.08 -3.49
CA LEU A 75 -17.93 7.05 -4.91
C LEU A 75 -18.77 5.81 -5.27
N TYR A 76 -18.41 4.65 -4.71
CA TYR A 76 -19.18 3.42 -4.91
C TYR A 76 -20.62 3.56 -4.44
N GLU A 77 -20.84 4.08 -3.22
CA GLU A 77 -22.18 4.28 -2.65
C GLU A 77 -23.02 5.30 -3.44
N ALA A 78 -22.41 6.41 -3.88
CA ALA A 78 -23.08 7.41 -4.70
C ALA A 78 -23.53 6.80 -6.04
N ARG A 79 -22.64 6.07 -6.72
CA ARG A 79 -22.95 5.36 -7.97
C ARG A 79 -24.04 4.30 -7.76
N ARG A 80 -23.97 3.54 -6.66
CA ARG A 80 -24.96 2.50 -6.32
C ARG A 80 -26.35 3.11 -6.17
N THR A 81 -26.45 4.19 -5.40
CA THR A 81 -27.71 4.92 -5.20
C THR A 81 -28.27 5.44 -6.52
N PHE A 82 -27.43 6.06 -7.35
CA PHE A 82 -27.85 6.59 -8.65
C PHE A 82 -28.36 5.51 -9.62
N LEU A 83 -27.72 4.33 -9.64
CA LEU A 83 -28.05 3.24 -10.56
C LEU A 83 -29.14 2.29 -10.04
N GLY A 84 -29.63 2.47 -8.80
CA GLY A 84 -30.65 1.60 -8.21
C GLY A 84 -30.22 0.14 -8.02
N LYS A 85 -28.91 -0.13 -7.83
CA LYS A 85 -28.39 -1.49 -7.66
C LYS A 85 -28.31 -1.93 -6.19
N GLY A 86 -28.49 -3.24 -5.97
CA GLY A 86 -28.50 -3.90 -4.66
C GLY A 86 -27.15 -3.97 -3.93
N ASP A 87 -27.10 -4.78 -2.87
CA ASP A 87 -26.19 -4.67 -1.72
C ASP A 87 -24.85 -5.42 -1.86
N ASP A 88 -24.32 -5.54 -3.08
CA ASP A 88 -23.04 -6.23 -3.29
C ASP A 88 -21.89 -5.39 -2.74
N ARG A 89 -21.26 -5.86 -1.66
CA ARG A 89 -20.08 -5.22 -1.09
C ARG A 89 -18.85 -5.55 -1.95
N VAL A 90 -18.34 -4.57 -2.66
CA VAL A 90 -17.12 -4.73 -3.47
C VAL A 90 -15.87 -4.50 -2.61
N PRO A 91 -14.88 -5.42 -2.63
CA PRO A 91 -13.64 -5.24 -1.90
C PRO A 91 -12.77 -4.14 -2.54
N PHE A 92 -11.99 -3.45 -1.71
CA PHE A 92 -10.92 -2.56 -2.17
C PHE A 92 -9.62 -3.36 -2.29
N ILE A 93 -9.01 -3.35 -3.48
CA ILE A 93 -7.84 -4.17 -3.80
C ILE A 93 -6.60 -3.28 -3.88
N ILE A 94 -5.55 -3.65 -3.14
CA ILE A 94 -4.22 -3.02 -3.20
C ILE A 94 -3.26 -4.02 -3.85
N GLY A 95 -2.79 -3.71 -5.06
CA GLY A 95 -1.76 -4.49 -5.75
C GLY A 95 -0.37 -4.10 -5.28
N MET A 96 0.46 -5.09 -4.91
CA MET A 96 1.86 -4.89 -4.54
C MET A 96 2.78 -5.69 -5.48
N ALA A 97 3.62 -4.97 -6.22
CA ALA A 97 4.55 -5.54 -7.21
C ALA A 97 6.00 -5.18 -6.88
N GLY A 98 6.95 -5.81 -7.58
CA GLY A 98 8.39 -5.63 -7.37
C GLY A 98 9.19 -6.92 -7.54
N SER A 99 10.53 -6.80 -7.58
CA SER A 99 11.45 -7.92 -7.80
C SER A 99 11.39 -8.99 -6.70
N VAL A 100 11.90 -10.19 -6.98
CA VAL A 100 12.11 -11.24 -5.98
C VAL A 100 13.04 -10.70 -4.88
N ALA A 101 12.77 -11.07 -3.63
CA ALA A 101 13.53 -10.66 -2.44
C ALA A 101 13.53 -9.15 -2.08
N VAL A 102 12.83 -8.28 -2.82
CA VAL A 102 12.76 -6.83 -2.50
C VAL A 102 11.94 -6.47 -1.24
N GLY A 103 11.32 -7.46 -0.59
CA GLY A 103 10.56 -7.24 0.66
C GLY A 103 9.05 -7.07 0.50
N LYS A 104 8.44 -7.39 -0.66
CA LYS A 104 6.98 -7.27 -0.89
C LYS A 104 6.14 -7.92 0.23
N SER A 105 6.44 -9.16 0.59
CA SER A 105 5.67 -9.90 1.60
C SER A 105 5.80 -9.28 2.99
N THR A 106 6.95 -8.68 3.27
CA THR A 106 7.24 -7.94 4.50
C THR A 106 6.38 -6.67 4.57
N THR A 107 6.41 -5.83 3.53
CA THR A 107 5.55 -4.64 3.41
C THR A 107 4.07 -5.01 3.48
N ALA A 108 3.65 -6.09 2.81
CA ALA A 108 2.27 -6.56 2.78
C ALA A 108 1.73 -6.91 4.18
N ARG A 109 2.52 -7.65 4.97
CA ARG A 109 2.16 -8.04 6.34
C ARG A 109 2.07 -6.83 7.27
N LEU A 110 3.00 -5.89 7.15
CA LEU A 110 2.98 -4.66 7.94
C LEU A 110 1.74 -3.82 7.60
N LEU A 111 1.46 -3.58 6.31
CA LEU A 111 0.26 -2.85 5.89
C LEU A 111 -1.02 -3.53 6.36
N LYS A 112 -1.11 -4.87 6.31
CA LYS A 112 -2.26 -5.61 6.85
C LYS A 112 -2.51 -5.27 8.31
N LEU A 113 -1.45 -5.26 9.13
CA LEU A 113 -1.56 -4.94 10.55
C LEU A 113 -2.03 -3.50 10.77
N LEU A 114 -1.43 -2.53 10.07
CA LEU A 114 -1.81 -1.13 10.17
C LEU A 114 -3.26 -0.87 9.71
N ILE A 115 -3.71 -1.55 8.65
CA ILE A 115 -5.07 -1.45 8.12
C ILE A 115 -6.10 -2.03 9.09
N ALA A 116 -5.78 -3.16 9.73
CA ALA A 116 -6.65 -3.76 10.73
C ALA A 116 -6.91 -2.83 11.94
N GLY A 117 -5.96 -1.92 12.22
CA GLY A 117 -6.07 -0.89 13.25
C GLY A 117 -6.88 0.35 12.85
N TRP A 118 -7.38 0.45 11.62
CA TRP A 118 -8.20 1.59 11.20
C TRP A 118 -9.55 1.64 11.95
N PRO A 119 -10.17 2.84 12.10
CA PRO A 119 -11.54 2.95 12.59
C PRO A 119 -12.51 2.07 11.79
N GLY A 120 -13.40 1.38 12.50
CA GLY A 120 -14.31 0.41 11.90
C GLY A 120 -13.69 -0.96 11.57
N SER A 121 -12.40 -1.16 11.91
CA SER A 121 -11.68 -2.43 11.86
C SER A 121 -11.96 -3.23 10.59
N PRO A 122 -11.58 -2.71 9.40
CA PRO A 122 -11.89 -3.37 8.14
C PRO A 122 -11.26 -4.77 8.10
N ARG A 123 -12.03 -5.75 7.62
CA ARG A 123 -11.50 -7.08 7.32
C ARG A 123 -10.49 -6.94 6.17
N VAL A 124 -9.26 -7.35 6.43
CA VAL A 124 -8.16 -7.29 5.47
C VAL A 124 -7.52 -8.68 5.32
N GLU A 125 -7.29 -9.07 4.07
CA GLU A 125 -6.69 -10.36 3.71
C GLU A 125 -5.51 -10.14 2.77
N LEU A 126 -4.56 -11.08 2.80
CA LEU A 126 -3.41 -11.07 1.90
C LEU A 126 -3.50 -12.30 1.00
N MET A 127 -3.37 -12.07 -0.29
CA MET A 127 -3.39 -13.11 -1.30
C MET A 127 -2.12 -12.98 -2.14
N PRO A 128 -1.08 -13.80 -1.87
CA PRO A 128 0.11 -13.80 -2.68
C PRO A 128 -0.19 -14.44 -4.05
N THR A 129 0.46 -13.95 -5.11
CA THR A 129 0.21 -14.42 -6.49
C THR A 129 0.98 -15.70 -6.84
N ASP A 130 1.91 -16.13 -5.99
CA ASP A 130 2.64 -17.40 -6.12
C ASP A 130 1.71 -18.62 -6.04
N GLY A 131 0.61 -18.53 -5.28
CA GLY A 131 -0.45 -19.54 -5.23
C GLY A 131 -1.20 -19.76 -6.55
N PHE A 132 -0.99 -18.89 -7.55
CA PHE A 132 -1.56 -19.02 -8.89
C PHE A 132 -0.56 -19.57 -9.91
N LEU A 133 0.66 -19.90 -9.49
CA LEU A 133 1.62 -20.58 -10.36
C LEU A 133 1.12 -21.99 -10.71
N TYR A 134 1.50 -22.47 -11.89
CA TYR A 134 1.22 -23.85 -12.26
C TYR A 134 1.94 -24.82 -11.29
N PRO A 135 1.33 -25.96 -10.94
CA PRO A 135 2.00 -27.01 -10.18
C PRO A 135 3.26 -27.51 -10.91
N ASN A 136 4.29 -27.96 -10.18
CA ASN A 136 5.56 -28.43 -10.74
C ASN A 136 5.39 -29.42 -11.91
N ARG A 137 4.46 -30.38 -11.77
CA ARG A 137 4.16 -31.36 -12.84
C ARG A 137 3.74 -30.69 -14.16
N GLU A 138 2.98 -29.59 -14.09
CA GLU A 138 2.53 -28.86 -15.28
C GLU A 138 3.65 -27.96 -15.83
N LEU A 139 4.50 -27.41 -14.96
CA LEU A 139 5.71 -26.68 -15.38
C LEU A 139 6.69 -27.60 -16.13
N GLU A 140 6.93 -28.81 -15.61
CA GLU A 140 7.77 -29.85 -16.23
C GLU A 140 7.19 -30.29 -17.58
N ARG A 141 5.88 -30.61 -17.63
CA ARG A 141 5.18 -30.99 -18.87
C ARG A 141 5.32 -29.94 -19.97
N ARG A 142 5.39 -28.66 -19.58
CA ARG A 142 5.54 -27.52 -20.50
C ARG A 142 6.99 -27.16 -20.81
N GLY A 143 7.97 -27.77 -20.13
CA GLY A 143 9.39 -27.43 -20.29
C GLY A 143 9.75 -26.01 -19.82
N ILE A 144 9.03 -25.48 -18.83
CA ILE A 144 9.24 -24.14 -18.26
C ILE A 144 9.64 -24.19 -16.77
N LEU A 145 9.98 -25.37 -16.27
CA LEU A 145 10.63 -25.53 -14.98
C LEU A 145 12.14 -25.31 -15.19
N ASN A 146 12.67 -24.24 -14.61
CA ASN A 146 14.08 -23.84 -14.72
C ASN A 146 14.86 -24.21 -13.47
#